data_AF-A0AB33IKC2-F1
#
_entry.id   AF-A0AB33IKC2-F1
#
_cell.length_a   1.000
_cell.length_b   1.000
_cell.length_c   1.000
_cell.angle_alpha   90.00
_cell.angle_beta   90.00
_cell.angle_gamma   90.00
#
_symmetry.space_group_name_H-M   'P 1'
#
loop_
_entity.id
_entity.type
_entity.pdbx_description
1 polymer ?
#
loop_
_entity_poly.entity_id
_entity_poly.type
_entity_poly.pdbx_seq_one_letter_code
_entity_poly.pdbx_strand_id
1 'polypeptide(L)'
;MRYTRTSTATDVTDTLRQYQADLLTGPCWMSVWPLIERLLSRENEMQSVWQNIARQALTWQQCYCLLEQIILAGRFSRPDIVSRLKEDYRQLEELNRTISKEAGELAL
;
A
#
# COMPACT_ATOMS: atom_id res chain seq x y z
N MET A 1 12.00 -7.17 -13.94
CA MET A 1 12.58 -5.85 -14.34
C MET A 1 13.32 -5.26 -13.15
N ARG A 2 14.43 -4.53 -13.34
CA ARG A 2 15.13 -3.82 -12.25
C ARG A 2 15.21 -2.33 -12.60
N TYR A 3 14.26 -1.55 -12.11
CA TYR A 3 14.29 -0.08 -12.20
C TYR A 3 15.18 0.47 -11.09
N THR A 4 15.87 1.59 -11.32
CA THR A 4 16.68 2.24 -10.26
C THR A 4 15.80 2.84 -9.16
N ARG A 5 14.63 3.37 -9.54
CA ARG A 5 13.62 3.92 -8.61
C ARG A 5 12.21 3.60 -9.09
N THR A 6 11.36 3.28 -8.13
CA THR A 6 9.91 3.15 -8.31
C THR A 6 9.30 4.55 -8.35
N SER A 7 8.96 5.03 -9.55
CA SER A 7 8.57 6.43 -9.80
C SER A 7 7.13 6.55 -10.31
N THR A 8 6.53 5.44 -10.75
CA THR A 8 5.15 5.38 -11.23
C THR A 8 4.34 4.32 -10.50
N ALA A 9 3.01 4.44 -10.56
CA ALA A 9 2.11 3.40 -10.06
C ALA A 9 2.35 2.06 -10.78
N THR A 10 2.68 2.10 -12.07
CA THR A 10 3.04 0.90 -12.85
C THR A 10 4.30 0.23 -12.32
N ASP A 11 5.32 1.00 -11.93
CA ASP A 11 6.54 0.42 -11.34
C ASP A 11 6.23 -0.34 -10.03
N VAL A 12 5.27 0.18 -9.24
CA VAL A 12 4.80 -0.47 -8.01
C VAL A 12 4.08 -1.77 -8.35
N THR A 13 3.15 -1.76 -9.31
CA THR A 13 2.36 -2.96 -9.64
C THR A 13 3.20 -4.02 -10.35
N ASP A 14 4.19 -3.62 -11.16
CA ASP A 14 5.16 -4.54 -11.72
C ASP A 14 6.08 -5.14 -10.66
N THR A 15 6.46 -4.36 -9.63
CA THR A 15 7.20 -4.90 -8.48
C THR A 15 6.35 -5.93 -7.72
N LEU A 16 5.04 -5.67 -7.56
CA LEU A 16 4.10 -6.63 -6.97
C LEU A 16 3.96 -7.92 -7.80
N ARG A 17 3.90 -7.81 -9.14
CA ARG A 17 3.89 -8.97 -10.05
C ARG A 17 5.20 -9.75 -9.97
N GLN A 18 6.34 -9.06 -9.84
CA GLN A 18 7.63 -9.73 -9.65
C GLN A 18 7.68 -10.47 -8.30
N TYR A 19 7.22 -9.84 -7.22
CA TYR A 19 7.09 -10.50 -5.92
C TYR A 19 6.21 -11.76 -6.02
N GLN A 20 5.08 -11.67 -6.70
CA GLN A 20 4.20 -12.82 -6.98
C GLN A 20 4.94 -13.94 -7.73
N ALA A 21 5.68 -13.59 -8.80
CA ALA A 21 6.44 -14.55 -9.60
C ALA A 21 7.56 -15.22 -8.78
N ASP A 22 8.27 -14.47 -7.95
CA ASP A 22 9.32 -15.00 -7.08
C ASP A 22 8.74 -16.00 -6.06
N LEU A 23 7.56 -15.69 -5.50
CA LEU A 23 6.85 -16.60 -4.60
C LEU A 23 6.44 -17.92 -5.25
N LEU A 24 6.07 -17.92 -6.54
CA LEU A 24 5.75 -19.15 -7.29
C LEU A 24 6.95 -20.10 -7.44
N THR A 25 8.17 -19.58 -7.33
CA THR A 25 9.40 -20.37 -7.44
C THR A 25 9.89 -20.95 -6.11
N GLY A 26 9.27 -20.57 -4.99
CA GLY A 26 9.70 -20.92 -3.64
C GLY A 26 8.88 -22.02 -2.94
N PRO A 27 9.37 -22.62 -1.83
CA PRO A 27 8.80 -23.87 -1.30
C PRO A 27 7.47 -23.77 -0.53
N CYS A 28 6.96 -22.60 -0.12
CA CYS A 28 5.84 -22.60 0.84
C CYS A 28 5.14 -21.24 1.04
N TRP A 29 4.29 -20.74 0.11
CA TRP A 29 3.55 -19.48 0.35
C TRP A 29 2.12 -19.39 -0.23
N MET A 30 1.39 -20.50 -0.34
CA MET A 30 -0.03 -20.48 -0.77
C MET A 30 -0.95 -19.64 0.14
N SER A 31 -0.54 -19.34 1.37
CA SER A 31 -1.38 -18.65 2.36
C SER A 31 -1.54 -17.14 2.14
N VAL A 32 -0.61 -16.48 1.45
CA VAL A 32 -0.68 -15.03 1.12
C VAL A 32 -1.17 -14.76 -0.30
N TRP A 33 -1.21 -15.80 -1.13
CA TRP A 33 -1.58 -15.74 -2.54
C TRP A 33 -2.92 -15.04 -2.83
N PRO A 34 -4.02 -15.34 -2.10
CA PRO A 34 -5.30 -14.69 -2.37
C PRO A 34 -5.31 -13.19 -2.09
N LEU A 35 -4.39 -12.69 -1.26
CA LEU A 35 -4.25 -11.26 -1.00
C LEU A 35 -3.54 -10.56 -2.16
N ILE A 36 -2.49 -11.18 -2.70
CA ILE A 36 -1.75 -10.65 -3.86
C ILE A 36 -2.65 -10.59 -5.08
N GLU A 37 -3.40 -11.66 -5.37
CA GLU A 37 -4.35 -11.70 -6.48
C GLU A 37 -5.44 -10.62 -6.34
N ARG A 38 -5.91 -10.38 -5.11
CA ARG A 38 -6.90 -9.34 -4.84
C ARG A 38 -6.36 -7.93 -5.05
N LEU A 39 -5.11 -7.68 -4.69
CA LEU A 39 -4.47 -6.39 -4.92
C LEU A 39 -4.25 -6.13 -6.42
N LEU A 40 -3.85 -7.17 -7.16
CA LEU A 40 -3.68 -7.10 -8.61
C LEU A 40 -5.02 -6.96 -9.35
N SER A 41 -6.06 -7.69 -8.95
CA SER A 41 -7.39 -7.58 -9.60
C SER A 41 -8.08 -6.24 -9.37
N ARG A 42 -7.71 -5.55 -8.28
CA ARG A 42 -8.20 -4.22 -7.91
C ARG A 42 -7.19 -3.12 -8.23
N GLU A 43 -6.27 -3.35 -9.17
CA GLU A 43 -5.20 -2.39 -9.51
C GLU A 43 -5.73 -0.98 -9.75
N ASN A 44 -6.83 -0.84 -10.50
CA ASN A 44 -7.46 0.45 -10.80
C ASN A 44 -8.03 1.14 -9.54
N GLU A 45 -8.64 0.39 -8.62
CA GLU A 45 -9.16 0.94 -7.36
C GLU A 45 -8.03 1.36 -6.42
N MET A 46 -6.92 0.63 -6.47
CA MET A 46 -5.72 0.86 -5.66
C MET A 46 -4.79 1.93 -6.27
N GLN A 47 -5.15 2.53 -7.40
CA GLN A 47 -4.30 3.44 -8.15
C GLN A 47 -3.78 4.62 -7.31
N SER A 48 -4.61 5.19 -6.44
CA SER A 48 -4.22 6.27 -5.53
C SER A 48 -3.16 5.81 -4.51
N VAL A 49 -3.26 4.56 -4.04
CA VAL A 49 -2.28 3.95 -3.13
C VAL A 49 -0.96 3.72 -3.85
N TRP A 50 -1.00 3.18 -5.07
CA TRP A 50 0.21 2.96 -5.89
C TRP A 50 0.92 4.27 -6.22
N GLN A 51 0.16 5.31 -6.55
CA GLN A 51 0.72 6.66 -6.74
C GLN A 51 1.35 7.20 -5.46
N ASN A 52 0.75 6.96 -4.30
CA ASN A 52 1.33 7.40 -3.02
C ASN A 52 2.68 6.69 -2.76
N ILE A 53 2.75 5.38 -2.95
CA ILE A 53 4.00 4.61 -2.81
C ILE A 53 5.05 5.10 -3.81
N ALA A 54 4.66 5.34 -5.07
CA ALA A 54 5.56 5.84 -6.10
C ALA A 54 6.14 7.23 -5.77
N ARG A 55 5.36 8.11 -5.14
CA ARG A 55 5.84 9.43 -4.68
C ARG A 55 6.95 9.35 -3.64
N GLN A 56 7.09 8.23 -2.95
CA GLN A 56 8.19 8.02 -1.99
C GLN A 56 9.54 7.76 -2.69
N ALA A 57 9.57 7.63 -4.02
CA ALA A 57 10.77 7.48 -4.84
C ALA A 57 11.73 6.37 -4.35
N LEU A 58 11.15 5.28 -3.86
CA LEU A 58 11.87 4.14 -3.30
C LEU A 58 12.76 3.49 -4.37
N THR A 59 13.89 2.93 -3.95
CA THR A 59 14.59 1.96 -4.82
C THR A 59 13.71 0.74 -5.04
N TRP A 60 13.96 -0.01 -6.13
CA TRP A 60 13.20 -1.23 -6.42
C TRP A 60 13.19 -2.20 -5.23
N GLN A 61 14.34 -2.42 -4.59
CA GLN A 61 14.45 -3.34 -3.44
C GLN A 61 13.66 -2.84 -2.23
N GLN A 62 13.67 -1.53 -1.96
CA GLN A 62 12.85 -0.95 -0.88
C GLN A 62 11.36 -1.10 -1.16
N CYS A 63 10.93 -0.88 -2.41
CA CYS A 63 9.54 -1.09 -2.82
C CYS A 63 9.14 -2.56 -2.67
N TYR A 64 10.02 -3.48 -3.07
CA TYR A 64 9.82 -4.92 -2.90
C TYR A 64 9.61 -5.31 -1.44
N CYS A 65 10.52 -4.90 -0.54
CA CYS A 65 10.41 -5.18 0.90
C CYS A 65 9.16 -4.52 1.51
N LEU A 66 8.79 -3.32 1.08
CA LEU A 66 7.56 -2.66 1.55
C LEU A 66 6.31 -3.46 1.16
N LEU A 67 6.22 -3.90 -0.09
CA LEU A 67 5.08 -4.70 -0.57
C LEU A 67 4.98 -6.03 0.18
N GLU A 68 6.11 -6.71 0.40
CA GLU A 68 6.19 -7.90 1.24
C GLU A 68 5.63 -7.64 2.65
N GLN A 69 6.08 -6.56 3.31
CA GLN A 69 5.59 -6.18 4.64
C GLN A 69 4.09 -5.89 4.65
N ILE A 70 3.56 -5.18 3.65
CA ILE A 70 2.13 -4.89 3.52
C ILE A 70 1.32 -6.20 3.39
N ILE A 71 1.82 -7.15 2.60
CA ILE A 71 1.14 -8.44 2.36
C ILE A 71 1.17 -9.29 3.63
N LEU A 72 2.31 -9.38 4.31
CA LEU A 72 2.45 -10.10 5.56
C LEU A 72 1.60 -9.47 6.67
N ALA A 73 1.60 -8.14 6.78
CA ALA A 73 0.72 -7.42 7.70
C ALA A 73 -0.74 -7.69 7.39
N GLY A 74 -1.17 -7.62 6.12
CA GLY A 74 -2.54 -7.95 5.73
C GLY A 74 -2.94 -9.38 6.10
N ARG A 75 -2.04 -10.35 5.94
CA ARG A 75 -2.31 -11.77 6.23
C ARG A 75 -2.32 -12.10 7.72
N PHE A 76 -1.35 -11.58 8.46
CA PHE A 76 -1.11 -11.90 9.87
C PHE A 76 -1.61 -10.81 10.83
N SER A 77 -2.31 -9.80 10.31
CA SER A 77 -2.92 -8.75 11.14
C SER A 77 -3.90 -9.35 12.14
N ARG A 78 -3.95 -8.72 13.31
CA ARG A 78 -4.99 -9.01 14.31
C ARG A 78 -6.20 -8.09 14.04
N PRO A 79 -7.42 -8.64 13.89
CA PRO A 79 -8.59 -7.84 13.52
C PRO A 79 -8.91 -6.68 14.47
N ASP A 80 -8.62 -6.83 15.76
CA ASP A 80 -8.75 -5.80 16.79
C ASP A 80 -7.84 -4.60 16.51
N ILE A 81 -6.56 -4.84 16.17
CA ILE A 81 -5.61 -3.77 15.80
C ILE A 81 -6.08 -3.05 14.54
N VAL A 82 -6.45 -3.80 13.50
CA VAL A 82 -6.88 -3.22 12.22
C VAL A 82 -8.13 -2.34 12.41
N SER A 83 -9.07 -2.79 13.24
CA SER A 83 -10.29 -2.04 13.52
C SER A 83 -9.97 -0.74 14.24
N ARG A 84 -9.08 -0.77 15.23
CA ARG A 84 -8.61 0.42 15.93
C ARG A 84 -7.89 1.39 14.99
N LEU A 85 -6.99 0.90 14.14
CA LEU A 85 -6.24 1.73 13.21
C LEU A 85 -7.15 2.46 12.21
N LYS A 86 -8.22 1.79 11.75
CA LYS A 86 -9.23 2.41 10.88
C LYS A 86 -10.03 3.50 11.57
N GLU A 87 -10.32 3.31 12.85
CA GLU A 87 -11.02 4.30 13.67
C GLU A 87 -10.11 5.52 13.91
N ASP A 88 -8.86 5.30 14.32
CA ASP A 88 -7.87 6.36 14.50
C ASP A 88 -7.67 7.16 13.19
N TYR A 89 -7.60 6.47 12.04
CA TYR A 89 -7.52 7.12 10.72
C TYR A 89 -8.73 8.02 10.43
N ARG A 90 -9.96 7.53 10.69
CA ARG A 90 -11.18 8.34 10.50
C ARG A 90 -11.19 9.58 11.38
N GLN A 91 -10.75 9.45 12.63
CA GLN A 91 -10.67 10.58 13.56
C GLN A 91 -9.65 11.62 13.10
N LEU A 92 -8.50 11.17 12.59
CA LEU A 92 -7.48 12.07 12.04
C LEU A 92 -7.94 12.76 10.75
N GLU A 93 -8.61 12.03 9.85
CA GLU A 93 -9.18 12.59 8.63
C GLU A 93 -10.23 13.66 8.94
N GLU A 94 -11.07 13.40 9.96
CA GLU A 94 -12.06 14.35 10.45
C GLU A 94 -11.41 15.60 11.04
N LEU A 95 -10.44 15.42 11.92
CA LEU A 95 -9.71 16.52 12.53
C LEU A 95 -9.05 17.40 11.46
N ASN A 96 -8.40 16.78 10.48
CA ASN A 96 -7.73 17.51 9.40
C ASN A 96 -8.72 18.31 8.54
N ARG A 97 -9.92 17.76 8.30
CA ARG A 97 -11.01 18.45 7.60
C ARG A 97 -11.51 19.67 8.39
N THR A 98 -11.70 19.53 9.69
CA THR A 98 -12.11 20.64 10.58
C THR A 98 -11.06 21.74 10.62
N ILE A 99 -9.78 21.38 10.81
CA ILE A 99 -8.66 22.34 10.81
C ILE A 99 -8.61 23.09 9.47
N SER A 100 -8.73 22.38 8.35
CA SER A 100 -8.70 23.00 7.01
C SER A 100 -9.85 23.99 6.82
N LYS A 101 -11.04 23.67 7.33
CA LYS A 101 -12.20 24.56 7.29
C LYS A 101 -11.98 25.82 8.13
N GLU A 102 -11.61 25.66 9.40
CA GLU A 102 -11.37 26.78 10.33
C GLU A 102 -10.24 27.69 9.82
N ALA A 103 -9.15 27.10 9.30
CA ALA A 103 -8.06 27.87 8.69
C ALA A 103 -8.53 28.69 7.48
N GLY A 104 -9.47 28.17 6.67
CA GLY A 104 -10.08 28.91 5.57
C GLY A 104 -10.96 30.06 6.04
N GLU A 105 -11.72 29.88 7.12
CA GLU A 105 -12.54 30.93 7.72
C GLU A 105 -11.71 32.05 8.36
N LEU A 106 -10.56 31.72 8.96
CA LEU A 106 -9.63 32.69 9.55
C LEU A 106 -8.76 33.43 8.54
N ALA A 107 -8.66 32.94 7.30
CA ALA A 107 -7.90 33.56 6.22
C ALA A 107 -8.70 34.61 5.42
N LEU A 108 -9.98 34.81 5.76
CA LEU A 108 -10.90 35.82 5.21
C LEU A 108 -10.97 37.05 6.13
#